data_AF-A0A484YNG8-F1
#
_entry.id   AF-A0A484YNG8-F1
#
_cell.length_a   1.000
_cell.length_b   1.000
_cell.length_c   1.000
_cell.angle_alpha   90.00
_cell.angle_beta   90.00
_cell.angle_gamma   90.00
#
_symmetry.space_group_name_H-M   'P 1'
#
loop_
_entity.id
_entity.type
_entity.pdbx_description
1 polymer ?
#
loop_
_entity_poly.entity_id
_entity_poly.type
_entity_poly.pdbx_seq_one_letter_code
_entity_poly.pdbx_strand_id
1 'polypeptide(L)' 'MTTLVNKIPFDSQYKYMSTHYQIGSEEQILITGAPDVIFALCEQQQTRNGTEAFNRAYWETEMERYARQGLRMVAAAF' A
#
# COMPACT_ATOMS: atom_id res chain seq x y z
N MET A 1 22.70 -4.34 2.23
CA MET A 1 22.29 -4.17 3.65
C MET A 1 20.95 -3.46 3.64
N THR A 2 20.01 -3.88 4.48
CA THR A 2 18.70 -3.24 4.62
C THR A 2 18.61 -2.62 6.00
N THR A 3 18.35 -1.33 6.09
CA THR A 3 18.34 -0.58 7.36
C THR A 3 17.08 0.26 7.45
N LEU A 4 16.35 0.15 8.56
CA LEU A 4 15.23 1.03 8.86
C LEU A 4 15.79 2.40 9.28
N VAL A 5 15.43 3.44 8.54
CA VAL A 5 15.87 4.81 8.80
C VAL A 5 14.86 5.54 9.68
N ASN A 6 13.57 5.51 9.30
CA ASN A 6 12.48 6.19 10.01
C ASN A 6 11.15 5.43 9.87
N LYS A 7 10.15 5.80 10.68
CA LYS A 7 8.79 5.26 10.57
C LYS A 7 7.72 6.27 11.00
N ILE A 8 6.57 6.19 10.35
CA ILE A 8 5.29 6.73 10.82
C ILE A 8 4.49 5.53 11.33
N PRO A 9 4.27 5.38 12.65
CA PRO A 9 3.50 4.27 13.18
C PRO A 9 2.04 4.34 12.74
N PHE A 10 1.33 3.23 12.83
CA PHE A 10 -0.11 3.22 12.57
C PHE A 10 -0.84 4.16 13.52
N ASP A 11 -1.75 4.94 12.95
CA ASP A 11 -2.67 5.80 13.68
C ASP A 11 -4.09 5.54 13.16
N SER A 12 -5.08 5.44 14.05
CA SER A 12 -6.45 5.13 13.66
C SER A 12 -7.15 6.28 12.92
N GLN A 13 -6.70 7.51 13.08
CA GLN A 13 -7.16 8.68 12.34
C GLN A 13 -6.71 8.60 10.88
N TYR A 14 -5.44 8.26 10.64
CA TYR A 14 -4.87 8.20 9.30
C TYR A 14 -5.04 6.83 8.62
N LYS A 15 -5.26 5.76 9.40
CA LYS A 15 -5.49 4.38 8.97
C LYS A 15 -4.38 3.77 8.10
N TYR A 16 -3.17 4.29 8.18
CA TYR A 16 -1.98 3.71 7.54
C TYR A 16 -0.76 3.82 8.45
N MET A 17 0.30 3.08 8.10
CA MET A 17 1.64 3.24 8.63
C MET A 17 2.64 3.25 7.48
N SER A 18 3.83 3.82 7.73
CA SER A 18 4.89 3.91 6.73
C SER A 18 6.25 3.65 7.37
N THR A 19 7.14 2.99 6.63
CA THR A 19 8.53 2.78 7.03
C THR A 19 9.44 3.25 5.91
N HIS A 20 10.53 3.94 6.27
CA HIS A 20 11.56 4.37 5.33
C HIS A 20 12.79 3.49 5.52
N TYR A 21 13.21 2.81 4.46
CA TYR A 21 14.36 1.92 4.44
C TYR A 21 15.43 2.41 3.49
N GLN A 22 16.69 2.22 3.89
CA GLN A 22 17.82 2.14 2.98
C GLN A 22 17.99 0.66 2.57
N ILE A 23 17.85 0.35 1.29
CA ILE A 23 18.00 -1.00 0.71
C ILE A 23 19.14 -0.95 -0.30
N GLY A 24 20.33 -1.40 0.11
CA GLY A 24 21.52 -1.22 -0.74
C GLY A 24 21.82 0.27 -0.90
N SER A 25 21.86 0.77 -2.15
CA SER A 25 22.04 2.19 -2.47
C SER A 25 20.73 2.96 -2.65
N GLU A 26 19.57 2.29 -2.56
CA GLU A 26 18.26 2.89 -2.80
C GLU A 26 17.54 3.21 -1.48
N GLU A 27 16.83 4.33 -1.45
CA GLU A 27 15.89 4.68 -0.38
C GLU A 27 14.47 4.33 -0.84
N GLN A 28 13.72 3.65 0.02
CA GLN A 28 12.37 3.21 -0.29
C GLN A 28 11.43 3.43 0.89
N ILE A 29 10.25 3.98 0.60
CA ILE A 29 9.15 4.12 1.54
C ILE A 29 8.21 2.95 1.31
N LEU A 30 7.87 2.20 2.36
CA LEU A 30 6.87 1.15 2.30
C LEU A 30 5.66 1.58 3.12
N ILE A 31 4.47 1.51 2.53
CA ILE A 31 3.23 1.95 3.15
C ILE A 31 2.26 0.78 3.24
N THR A 32 1.61 0.61 4.39
CA THR A 32 0.50 -0.34 4.55
C THR A 32 -0.66 0.30 5.29
N GLY A 33 -1.89 -0.08 4.98
CA GLY A 33 -3.06 0.54 5.61
C GLY A 33 -4.40 0.06 5.10
N ALA A 34 -5.45 0.78 5.48
CA ALA A 34 -6.78 0.58 4.94
C ALA A 34 -6.77 0.80 3.41
N PRO A 35 -7.32 -0.13 2.61
CA PRO A 35 -7.21 -0.05 1.15
C PRO A 35 -7.70 1.26 0.54
N ASP A 36 -8.85 1.78 0.99
CA ASP A 36 -9.41 3.04 0.53
C ASP A 36 -8.46 4.23 0.70
N VAL A 37 -7.74 4.28 1.83
CA VAL A 37 -6.73 5.29 2.13
C VAL A 37 -5.51 5.12 1.24
N ILE A 38 -4.95 3.91 1.14
CA ILE A 38 -3.75 3.67 0.33
C ILE A 38 -4.03 3.96 -1.15
N PHE A 39 -5.17 3.54 -1.67
CA PHE A 39 -5.56 3.75 -3.06
C PHE A 39 -5.73 5.24 -3.40
N ALA A 40 -6.02 6.10 -2.43
CA ALA A 40 -6.06 7.55 -2.64
C ALA A 40 -4.65 8.17 -2.77
N LEU A 41 -3.60 7.45 -2.35
CA LEU A 41 -2.20 7.87 -2.45
C LEU A 41 -1.48 7.31 -3.69
N CYS A 42 -2.10 6.36 -4.39
CA CYS A 42 -1.46 5.65 -5.50
C CYS A 42 -1.85 6.23 -6.87
N GLU A 43 -0.85 6.59 -7.68
CA GLU A 43 -1.03 6.95 -9.09
C GLU A 43 -0.77 5.76 -10.03
N GLN A 44 -0.01 4.76 -9.56
CA GLN A 44 0.41 3.60 -10.34
C GLN A 44 0.19 2.30 -9.57
N GLN A 45 0.11 1.19 -10.30
CA GLN A 45 0.07 -0.17 -9.74
C GLN A 45 1.10 -1.08 -10.40
N GLN A 46 1.59 -2.06 -9.64
CA GLN A 46 2.47 -3.10 -10.17
C GLN A 46 1.64 -4.25 -10.74
N THR A 47 2.00 -4.69 -11.94
CA THR A 47 1.43 -5.88 -12.59
C THR A 47 2.52 -6.85 -13.00
N ARG A 48 2.12 -8.02 -13.50
CA ARG A 48 3.06 -8.99 -14.09
C ARG A 48 3.81 -8.45 -15.30
N ASN A 49 3.27 -7.44 -15.97
CA ASN A 49 3.85 -6.85 -17.18
C ASN A 49 4.61 -5.54 -16.87
N GLY A 50 4.76 -5.18 -15.60
CA GLY A 50 5.37 -3.94 -15.15
C GLY A 50 4.37 -2.96 -14.55
N THR A 51 4.79 -1.72 -14.43
CA THR A 51 4.02 -0.65 -13.78
C THR A 51 3.04 -0.01 -14.77
N GLU A 52 1.80 0.19 -14.32
CA GLU A 52 0.74 0.85 -15.10
C GLU A 52 -0.03 1.86 -14.24
N ALA A 53 -0.89 2.67 -14.85
CA ALA A 53 -1.75 3.60 -14.13
C ALA A 53 -2.69 2.86 -13.15
N PHE A 54 -2.91 3.44 -11.97
CA PHE A 54 -3.71 2.81 -10.92
C PHE A 54 -5.17 2.61 -11.36
N ASN A 55 -5.63 1.36 -11.38
CA ASN A 55 -7.00 1.01 -11.76
C ASN A 55 -7.91 0.94 -10.52
N ARG A 56 -8.42 2.11 -10.11
CA ARG A 56 -9.29 2.27 -8.94
C ARG A 56 -10.51 1.33 -8.96
N ALA A 57 -11.21 1.26 -10.09
CA ALA A 57 -12.46 0.50 -10.21
C ALA A 57 -12.25 -1.02 -10.05
N TYR A 58 -11.14 -1.54 -10.60
CA TYR A 58 -10.75 -2.94 -10.41
C TYR A 58 -10.55 -3.26 -8.92
N TRP A 59 -9.76 -2.44 -8.22
CA TRP A 59 -9.46 -2.69 -6.82
C TRP A 59 -10.65 -2.55 -5.88
N GLU A 60 -11.57 -1.62 -6.16
CA GLU A 60 -12.83 -1.50 -5.42
C GLU A 60 -13.72 -2.75 -5.60
N THR A 61 -13.79 -3.28 -6.82
CA THR A 61 -14.52 -4.52 -7.10
C THR A 61 -13.93 -5.70 -6.32
N GLU A 62 -12.60 -5.81 -6.29
CA GLU A 62 -11.90 -6.84 -5.53
C GLU A 62 -12.09 -6.68 -4.02
N MET A 63 -12.09 -5.44 -3.53
CA MET A 63 -12.39 -5.17 -2.13
C MET A 63 -13.76 -5.68 -1.73
N GLU A 64 -14.80 -5.35 -2.50
CA GLU A 64 -16.15 -5.84 -2.23
C GLU A 64 -16.23 -7.37 -2.25
N ARG A 65 -15.53 -8.01 -3.20
CA ARG A 65 -15.50 -9.47 -3.36
C ARG A 65 -14.98 -10.16 -2.10
N TYR A 66 -13.91 -9.65 -1.49
CA TYR A 66 -13.33 -10.21 -0.27
C TYR A 66 -14.08 -9.79 0.99
N ALA A 67 -14.63 -8.56 1.04
CA ALA A 67 -15.48 -8.13 2.15
C ALA A 67 -16.72 -9.02 2.31
N ARG A 68 -17.35 -9.45 1.20
CA ARG A 68 -18.47 -10.42 1.23
C ARG A 68 -18.10 -11.79 1.82
N GLN A 69 -16.81 -12.12 1.86
CA GLN A 69 -16.30 -13.35 2.48
C GLN A 69 -15.93 -13.16 3.96
N GLY A 70 -16.19 -11.98 4.53
CA GLY A 70 -15.81 -11.65 5.91
C GLY A 70 -14.31 -11.42 6.11
N LEU A 71 -13.54 -11.23 5.02
CA LEU A 71 -12.09 -11.04 5.10
C LEU A 71 -11.76 -9.57 5.32
N ARG A 72 -10.80 -9.33 6.22
CA ARG A 72 -10.21 -8.00 6.43
C ARG A 72 -9.00 -7.83 5.52
N MET A 73 -9.03 -6.78 4.71
CA MET A 73 -7.95 -6.47 3.78
C MET A 73 -7.02 -5.39 4.34
N VAL A 74 -5.77 -5.45 3.87
CA VAL A 74 -4.74 -4.43 4.06
C VAL A 74 -4.11 -4.21 2.70
N ALA A 75 -3.99 -2.94 2.28
CA ALA A 75 -3.26 -2.60 1.07
C ALA A 75 -1.79 -2.32 1.40
N ALA A 76 -0.92 -2.50 0.41
CA ALA A 76 0.50 -2.20 0.48
C ALA A 76 0.91 -1.42 -0.78
N ALA A 77 1.81 -0.44 -0.60
CA ALA A 77 2.37 0.39 -1.66
C ALA A 77 3.82 0.77 -1.33
N PHE A 78 4.55 1.24 -2.33
CA PHE A 78 5.92 1.72 -2.22
C PHE A 78 6.25 2.79 -3.26
#